data_AF-A0A1V9DEK0-F1
#
_entry.id   AF-A0A1V9DEK0-F1
#
_cell.length_a   1.000
_cell.length_b   1.000
_cell.length_c   1.000
_cell.angle_alpha   90.00
_cell.angle_beta   90.00
_cell.angle_gamma   90.00
#
_symmetry.space_group_name_H-M   'P 1'
#
loop_
_entity.id
_entity.type
_entity.pdbx_description
1 polymer ?
#
loop_
_entity_poly.entity_id
_entity_poly.type
_entity_poly.pdbx_seq_one_letter_code
_entity_poly.pdbx_strand_id
1 'polypeptide(L)'
;MCRMILAQGDFDAAQVLDAARAMSCGETACHDGPIKEHPNGWGCLWLEDGEIKTLRGSGRFADALPAIDVDRIKGRFLAVHVRHATLSKNQGLEFSHPLLRDSAGTRWYMMHNGFMPTVYARLGMAASRFDSAEYLEYLVDRITPADFTRDYLRDRLAQVEPGGSAGNAIFVTRDRAWAWQWHPQDTPYPHYFTLHALQQDRCTFISSEPVPTLGDAASWRRMANHELREIPLGE
;
A
#
# COMPACT_ATOMS: atom_id res chain seq x y z
N MET A 1 -4.90 -10.50 4.45
CA MET A 1 -4.82 -9.15 3.87
C MET A 1 -3.56 -9.04 3.07
N CYS A 2 -3.28 -7.90 2.46
CA CYS A 2 -2.19 -7.72 1.50
C CYS A 2 -0.84 -7.47 2.18
N ARG A 3 0.21 -7.36 1.37
CA ARG A 3 1.49 -6.77 1.77
C ARG A 3 1.88 -5.69 0.77
N MET A 4 2.59 -4.70 1.26
CA MET A 4 3.03 -3.55 0.49
C MET A 4 4.44 -3.18 0.91
N ILE A 5 5.24 -2.74 -0.05
CA ILE A 5 6.52 -2.08 0.17
C ILE A 5 6.62 -0.87 -0.74
N LEU A 6 7.19 0.22 -0.24
CA LEU A 6 7.70 1.31 -1.05
C LEU A 6 9.19 1.52 -0.77
N ALA A 7 9.88 2.01 -1.78
CA ALA A 7 11.26 2.46 -1.74
C ALA A 7 11.33 3.87 -2.33
N GLN A 8 12.08 4.75 -1.69
CA GLN A 8 12.36 6.10 -2.16
C GLN A 8 13.85 6.41 -2.03
N GLY A 9 14.43 7.07 -3.03
CA GLY A 9 15.85 7.41 -3.08
C GLY A 9 16.64 6.45 -3.96
N ASP A 10 17.86 6.13 -3.54
CA ASP A 10 18.82 5.38 -4.36
C ASP A 10 18.74 3.89 -4.02
N PHE A 11 17.69 3.21 -4.51
CA PHE A 11 17.45 1.77 -4.28
C PHE A 11 17.73 0.92 -5.53
N ASP A 12 17.93 -0.38 -5.30
CA ASP A 12 17.94 -1.41 -6.34
C ASP A 12 16.52 -1.96 -6.54
N ALA A 13 15.94 -1.75 -7.73
CA ALA A 13 14.58 -2.20 -8.04
C ALA A 13 14.45 -3.72 -7.94
N ALA A 14 15.47 -4.50 -8.32
CA ALA A 14 15.44 -5.95 -8.22
C ALA A 14 15.28 -6.40 -6.76
N GLN A 15 16.04 -5.80 -5.85
CA GLN A 15 15.94 -6.10 -4.41
C GLN A 15 14.57 -5.76 -3.83
N VAL A 16 13.95 -4.66 -4.26
CA VAL A 16 12.60 -4.29 -3.82
C VAL A 16 11.54 -5.27 -4.34
N LEU A 17 11.65 -5.71 -5.60
CA LEU A 17 10.75 -6.71 -6.15
C LEU A 17 10.95 -8.08 -5.48
N ASP A 18 12.19 -8.49 -5.22
CA ASP A 18 12.48 -9.73 -4.48
C ASP A 18 11.96 -9.67 -3.04
N ALA A 19 12.07 -8.52 -2.37
CA ALA A 19 11.47 -8.28 -1.07
C ALA A 19 9.95 -8.46 -1.10
N ALA A 20 9.28 -7.87 -2.10
CA ALA A 20 7.85 -8.04 -2.30
C ALA A 20 7.46 -9.50 -2.62
N ARG A 21 8.31 -10.23 -3.36
CA ARG A 21 8.13 -11.67 -3.63
C ARG A 21 8.24 -12.49 -2.35
N ALA A 22 9.26 -12.26 -1.53
CA ALA A 22 9.45 -12.95 -0.26
C ALA A 22 8.25 -12.75 0.68
N MET A 23 7.76 -11.50 0.79
CA MET A 23 6.50 -11.21 1.50
C MET A 23 5.31 -11.93 0.87
N SER A 24 5.19 -11.93 -0.46
CA SER A 24 4.09 -12.60 -1.17
C SER A 24 4.02 -14.10 -0.89
N CYS A 25 5.17 -14.75 -0.72
CA CYS A 25 5.33 -16.18 -0.44
C CYS A 25 5.32 -16.50 1.06
N GLY A 26 5.20 -15.50 1.94
CA GLY A 26 5.18 -15.68 3.39
C GLY A 26 6.53 -16.05 4.01
N GLU A 27 7.63 -15.83 3.28
CA GLU A 27 8.99 -16.17 3.74
C GLU A 27 9.47 -15.22 4.83
N THR A 28 8.98 -13.98 4.83
CA THR A 28 9.28 -12.94 5.81
C THR A 28 8.20 -12.79 6.89
N ALA A 29 7.17 -13.63 6.87
CA ALA A 29 6.02 -13.53 7.76
C ALA A 29 6.37 -13.80 9.23
N CYS A 30 6.66 -12.74 9.97
CA CYS A 30 6.92 -12.75 11.41
C CYS A 30 5.92 -11.85 12.14
N HIS A 31 4.66 -12.31 12.24
CA HIS A 31 3.56 -11.52 12.78
C HIS A 31 2.45 -12.38 13.39
N ASP A 32 1.53 -11.74 14.09
CA ASP A 32 0.38 -12.34 14.79
C ASP A 32 -0.81 -12.69 13.86
N GLY A 33 -0.82 -12.22 12.61
CA GLY A 33 -1.91 -12.48 11.67
C GLY A 33 -1.88 -13.90 11.04
N PRO A 34 -3.04 -14.47 10.71
CA PRO A 34 -3.15 -15.85 10.22
C PRO A 34 -2.74 -16.04 8.75
N ILE A 35 -2.68 -14.96 7.98
CA ILE A 35 -2.43 -15.00 6.53
C ILE A 35 -0.95 -14.74 6.29
N LYS A 36 -0.26 -15.71 5.69
CA LYS A 36 1.16 -15.60 5.34
C LYS A 36 1.41 -15.44 3.84
N GLU A 37 0.52 -15.98 3.01
CA GLU A 37 0.67 -15.92 1.55
C GLU A 37 -0.33 -14.96 0.89
N HIS A 38 0.11 -14.34 -0.20
CA HIS A 38 -0.63 -13.31 -0.93
C HIS A 38 -0.73 -13.63 -2.43
N PRO A 39 -1.54 -14.64 -2.83
CA PRO A 39 -1.49 -15.20 -4.17
C PRO A 39 -2.51 -14.61 -5.17
N ASN A 40 -3.29 -13.60 -4.79
CA ASN A 40 -4.51 -13.19 -5.50
C ASN A 40 -4.39 -11.86 -6.25
N GLY A 41 -3.18 -11.56 -6.74
CA GLY A 41 -2.88 -10.37 -7.51
C GLY A 41 -1.67 -9.62 -6.99
N TRP A 42 -1.18 -8.71 -7.83
CA TRP A 42 -0.04 -7.85 -7.52
C TRP A 42 -0.07 -6.60 -8.38
N GLY A 43 0.71 -5.60 -7.97
CA GLY A 43 1.04 -4.51 -8.85
C GLY A 43 2.20 -3.66 -8.36
N CYS A 44 2.89 -3.06 -9.32
CA CYS A 44 3.99 -2.14 -9.12
C CYS A 44 3.61 -0.76 -9.66
N LEU A 45 4.16 0.26 -9.03
CA LEU A 45 4.01 1.66 -9.44
C LEU A 45 5.35 2.37 -9.26
N TRP A 46 5.81 3.10 -10.28
CA TRP A 46 7.02 3.90 -10.22
C TRP A 46 6.85 5.21 -10.97
N LEU A 47 7.75 6.17 -10.71
CA LEU A 47 7.80 7.44 -11.42
C LEU A 47 8.90 7.38 -12.48
N GLU A 48 8.54 7.61 -13.74
CA GLU A 48 9.45 7.67 -14.89
C GLU A 48 9.13 8.93 -15.69
N ASP A 49 10.13 9.79 -15.89
CA ASP A 49 10.01 11.05 -16.66
C ASP A 49 8.83 11.95 -16.23
N GLY A 50 8.57 12.00 -14.92
CA GLY A 50 7.47 12.78 -14.35
C GLY A 50 6.08 12.18 -14.58
N GLU A 51 6.00 10.94 -15.05
CA GLU A 51 4.77 10.17 -15.23
C GLU A 51 4.73 8.94 -14.31
N ILE A 52 3.54 8.64 -13.78
CA ILE A 52 3.33 7.43 -13.01
C ILE A 52 3.10 6.26 -13.96
N LYS A 53 4.00 5.26 -13.90
CA LYS A 53 3.87 3.99 -14.61
C LYS A 53 3.34 2.93 -13.66
N THR A 54 2.57 1.99 -14.19
CA THR A 54 1.99 0.89 -13.40
C THR A 54 2.07 -0.43 -14.16
N LEU A 55 2.32 -1.51 -13.43
CA LEU A 55 2.22 -2.89 -13.91
C LEU A 55 1.38 -3.70 -12.93
N ARG A 56 0.45 -4.54 -13.40
CA ARG A 56 -0.47 -5.29 -12.53
C ARG A 56 -0.77 -6.69 -13.08
N GLY A 57 -1.07 -7.63 -12.19
CA GLY A 57 -1.50 -8.99 -12.54
C GLY A 57 -2.50 -9.57 -11.53
N SER A 58 -3.19 -10.64 -11.92
CA SER A 58 -4.27 -11.27 -11.13
C SER A 58 -3.88 -12.61 -10.47
N GLY A 59 -2.59 -12.95 -10.43
CA GLY A 59 -2.07 -14.19 -9.85
C GLY A 59 -1.01 -13.97 -8.77
N ARG A 60 -0.18 -14.99 -8.53
CA ARG A 60 0.95 -14.91 -7.60
C ARG A 60 2.02 -13.99 -8.18
N PHE A 61 2.61 -13.16 -7.31
CA PHE A 61 3.69 -12.27 -7.75
C PHE A 61 4.95 -13.04 -8.12
N ALA A 62 5.27 -14.13 -7.40
CA ALA A 62 6.44 -14.97 -7.68
C ALA A 62 6.43 -15.59 -9.08
N ASP A 63 5.25 -15.94 -9.60
CA ASP A 63 5.12 -16.51 -10.95
C ASP A 63 5.32 -15.44 -12.04
N ALA A 64 5.03 -14.17 -11.73
CA ALA A 64 5.14 -13.06 -12.66
C ALA A 64 6.53 -12.42 -12.67
N LEU A 65 7.24 -12.42 -11.54
CA LEU A 65 8.51 -11.72 -11.35
C LEU A 65 9.56 -12.02 -12.45
N PRO A 66 9.78 -13.29 -12.89
CA PRO A 66 10.77 -13.57 -13.93
C PRO A 66 10.49 -12.91 -15.28
N ALA A 67 9.26 -12.48 -15.54
CA ALA A 67 8.84 -11.81 -16.77
C ALA A 67 8.80 -10.27 -16.63
N ILE A 68 9.03 -9.73 -15.43
CA ILE A 68 9.11 -8.29 -15.22
C ILE A 68 10.48 -7.80 -15.67
N ASP A 69 10.48 -6.88 -16.63
CA ASP A 69 11.67 -6.18 -17.07
C ASP A 69 12.06 -5.14 -16.02
N VAL A 70 12.94 -5.54 -15.09
CA VAL A 70 13.38 -4.71 -13.96
C VAL A 70 14.15 -3.48 -14.43
N ASP A 71 14.85 -3.56 -15.57
CA ASP A 71 15.63 -2.46 -16.13
C ASP A 71 14.76 -1.28 -16.60
N ARG A 72 13.45 -1.51 -16.76
CA ARG A 72 12.45 -0.47 -17.04
C ARG A 72 11.97 0.27 -15.81
N ILE A 73 12.23 -0.25 -14.61
CA ILE A 73 11.87 0.42 -13.36
C ILE A 73 13.01 1.35 -12.99
N LYS A 74 13.01 2.52 -13.63
CA LYS A 74 13.97 3.59 -13.37
C LYS A 74 13.32 4.64 -12.48
N GLY A 75 14.15 5.34 -11.71
CA GLY A 75 13.72 6.46 -10.88
C GLY A 75 14.05 6.26 -9.41
N ARG A 76 13.58 7.21 -8.61
CA ARG A 76 13.84 7.28 -7.16
C ARG A 76 12.60 6.97 -6.33
N PHE A 77 11.59 6.33 -6.93
CA PHE A 77 10.40 5.87 -6.25
C PHE A 77 9.83 4.60 -6.89
N LEU A 78 9.57 3.59 -6.06
CA LEU A 78 8.91 2.34 -6.43
C LEU A 78 7.98 1.92 -5.29
N ALA A 79 6.75 1.56 -5.59
CA ALA A 79 5.84 0.89 -4.68
C ALA A 79 5.36 -0.43 -5.28
N VAL A 80 5.24 -1.45 -4.45
CA VAL A 80 4.78 -2.79 -4.83
C VAL A 80 3.71 -3.25 -3.85
N HIS A 81 2.65 -3.85 -4.38
CA HIS A 81 1.55 -4.44 -3.64
C HIS A 81 1.40 -5.91 -4.04
N VAL A 82 1.25 -6.79 -3.05
CA VAL A 82 0.94 -8.21 -3.26
C VAL A 82 -0.30 -8.58 -2.46
N ARG A 83 -1.22 -9.28 -3.10
CA ARG A 83 -2.62 -9.29 -2.70
C ARG A 83 -3.06 -10.63 -2.14
N HIS A 84 -3.74 -10.59 -1.00
CA HIS A 84 -4.58 -11.68 -0.55
C HIS A 84 -6.04 -11.22 -0.57
N ALA A 85 -6.90 -11.92 -1.29
CA ALA A 85 -8.31 -11.58 -1.37
C ALA A 85 -9.07 -12.19 -0.18
N THR A 86 -9.55 -11.36 0.74
CA THR A 86 -10.37 -11.82 1.87
C THR A 86 -11.66 -12.50 1.43
N LEU A 87 -12.23 -12.03 0.31
CA LEU A 87 -13.45 -12.57 -0.29
C LEU A 87 -13.13 -13.11 -1.68
N SER A 88 -13.57 -14.34 -1.96
CA SER A 88 -13.35 -15.01 -3.25
C SER A 88 -13.90 -14.21 -4.43
N LYS A 89 -15.05 -13.54 -4.25
CA LYS A 89 -15.67 -12.66 -5.26
C LYS A 89 -14.81 -11.46 -5.65
N ASN A 90 -13.81 -11.09 -4.84
CA ASN A 90 -12.90 -9.99 -5.12
C ASN A 90 -11.59 -10.53 -5.70
N GLN A 91 -11.54 -11.65 -6.41
CA GLN A 91 -10.35 -12.09 -7.15
C GLN A 91 -10.43 -11.63 -8.60
N GLY A 92 -9.30 -11.26 -9.20
CA GLY A 92 -9.27 -10.71 -10.55
C GLY A 92 -8.40 -9.47 -10.67
N LEU A 93 -8.10 -9.07 -11.91
CA LEU A 93 -7.22 -7.95 -12.23
C LEU A 93 -7.83 -6.61 -11.79
N GLU A 94 -9.15 -6.48 -11.86
CA GLU A 94 -9.91 -5.30 -11.44
C GLU A 94 -9.79 -5.01 -9.94
N PHE A 95 -9.40 -6.01 -9.14
CA PHE A 95 -9.17 -5.88 -7.70
C PHE A 95 -7.69 -5.75 -7.34
N SER A 96 -6.79 -5.84 -8.33
CA SER A 96 -5.35 -5.67 -8.13
C SER A 96 -4.98 -4.19 -8.05
N HIS A 97 -4.23 -3.86 -7.01
CA HIS A 97 -3.67 -2.52 -6.81
C HIS A 97 -2.48 -2.29 -7.78
N PRO A 98 -2.07 -1.04 -8.04
CA PRO A 98 -2.70 0.21 -7.59
C PRO A 98 -4.11 0.41 -8.19
N LEU A 99 -5.00 0.99 -7.39
CA LEU A 99 -6.29 1.53 -7.85
C LEU A 99 -6.12 2.97 -8.30
N LEU A 100 -6.97 3.45 -9.19
CA LEU A 100 -6.90 4.77 -9.82
C LEU A 100 -8.20 5.55 -9.60
N ARG A 101 -8.10 6.83 -9.25
CA ARG A 101 -9.23 7.77 -9.23
C ARG A 101 -8.76 9.18 -9.62
N ASP A 102 -9.48 9.81 -10.54
CA ASP A 102 -9.33 11.23 -10.81
C ASP A 102 -10.32 12.02 -9.91
N SER A 103 -9.82 12.98 -9.12
CA SER A 103 -10.62 13.78 -8.18
C SER A 103 -10.01 15.16 -7.99
N ALA A 104 -10.85 16.22 -8.02
CA ALA A 104 -10.43 17.61 -7.91
C ALA A 104 -9.23 18.00 -8.81
N GLY A 105 -9.23 17.50 -10.06
CA GLY A 105 -8.14 17.75 -11.02
C GLY A 105 -6.84 16.99 -10.72
N THR A 106 -6.82 16.14 -9.70
CA THR A 106 -5.66 15.33 -9.31
C THR A 106 -5.91 13.86 -9.63
N ARG A 107 -4.89 13.21 -10.21
CA ARG A 107 -4.89 11.77 -10.43
C ARG A 107 -4.29 11.06 -9.23
N TRP A 108 -5.10 10.25 -8.55
CA TRP A 108 -4.72 9.50 -7.36
C TRP A 108 -4.56 8.02 -7.66
N TYR A 109 -3.45 7.46 -7.20
CA TYR A 109 -3.22 6.03 -7.13
C TYR A 109 -3.22 5.58 -5.67
N MET A 110 -3.72 4.38 -5.40
CA MET A 110 -3.70 3.82 -4.05
C MET A 110 -3.34 2.34 -4.06
N MET A 111 -2.50 1.94 -3.11
CA MET A 111 -2.30 0.56 -2.69
C MET A 111 -2.83 0.43 -1.26
N HIS A 112 -3.68 -0.57 -0.97
CA HIS A 112 -4.30 -0.73 0.34
C HIS A 112 -4.03 -2.11 0.94
N ASN A 113 -3.64 -2.13 2.21
CA ASN A 113 -3.52 -3.31 3.05
C ASN A 113 -4.44 -3.15 4.28
N GLY A 114 -5.65 -3.66 4.14
CA GLY A 114 -6.66 -3.49 5.17
C GLY A 114 -8.02 -3.92 4.67
N PHE A 115 -8.96 -4.05 5.60
CA PHE A 115 -10.36 -4.38 5.32
C PHE A 115 -11.20 -3.26 5.90
N MET A 116 -11.94 -2.56 5.05
CA MET A 116 -12.73 -1.39 5.42
C MET A 116 -14.19 -1.56 4.96
N PRO A 117 -14.88 -2.64 5.41
CA PRO A 117 -16.14 -3.08 4.81
C PRO A 117 -17.31 -2.15 5.11
N THR A 118 -17.14 -1.14 5.95
CA THR A 118 -18.17 -0.18 6.37
C THR A 118 -18.02 1.19 5.71
N VAL A 119 -16.91 1.45 4.99
CA VAL A 119 -16.66 2.76 4.38
C VAL A 119 -17.71 3.14 3.33
N TYR A 120 -18.32 2.15 2.68
CA TYR A 120 -19.41 2.33 1.72
C TYR A 120 -20.60 3.15 2.28
N ALA A 121 -20.87 3.05 3.59
CA ALA A 121 -21.95 3.80 4.23
C ALA A 121 -21.68 5.31 4.19
N ARG A 122 -20.41 5.72 4.26
CA ARG A 122 -20.00 7.12 4.13
C ARG A 122 -20.08 7.64 2.70
N LEU A 123 -20.25 6.75 1.74
CA LEU A 123 -20.52 7.07 0.33
C LEU A 123 -22.03 6.99 -0.02
N GLY A 124 -22.90 6.75 0.97
CA GLY A 124 -24.34 6.59 0.75
C GLY A 124 -24.70 5.33 -0.04
N MET A 125 -23.80 4.34 -0.10
CA MET A 125 -24.05 3.08 -0.79
C MET A 125 -24.87 2.14 0.10
N ALA A 126 -25.65 1.25 -0.51
CA ALA A 126 -26.44 0.25 0.22
C ALA A 126 -25.60 -0.93 0.74
N ALA A 127 -24.51 -1.26 0.06
CA ALA A 127 -23.60 -2.34 0.44
C ALA A 127 -22.21 -2.15 -0.20
N SER A 128 -21.16 -2.66 0.45
CA SER A 128 -19.81 -2.70 -0.10
C SER A 128 -19.70 -3.72 -1.25
N ARG A 129 -19.10 -3.27 -2.35
CA ARG A 129 -18.68 -4.08 -3.49
C ARG A 129 -17.18 -4.37 -3.39
N PHE A 130 -16.38 -3.32 -3.22
CA PHE A 130 -14.94 -3.41 -3.08
C PHE A 130 -14.43 -2.28 -2.18
N ASP A 131 -14.28 -2.62 -0.92
CA ASP A 131 -13.88 -1.72 0.16
C ASP A 131 -12.65 -0.86 -0.15
N SER A 132 -11.65 -1.38 -0.87
CA SER A 132 -10.45 -0.63 -1.20
C SER A 132 -10.73 0.50 -2.21
N ALA A 133 -11.61 0.29 -3.19
CA ALA A 133 -12.00 1.34 -4.12
C ALA A 133 -12.88 2.40 -3.43
N GLU A 134 -13.78 1.94 -2.57
CA GLU A 134 -14.65 2.80 -1.74
C GLU A 134 -13.81 3.61 -0.75
N TYR A 135 -12.74 3.02 -0.19
CA TYR A 135 -11.81 3.70 0.70
C TYR A 135 -11.01 4.78 -0.01
N LEU A 136 -10.51 4.50 -1.23
CA LEU A 136 -9.87 5.51 -2.07
C LEU A 136 -10.83 6.67 -2.34
N GLU A 137 -12.03 6.38 -2.84
CA GLU A 137 -13.05 7.40 -3.09
C GLU A 137 -13.35 8.22 -1.85
N TYR A 138 -13.61 7.58 -0.71
CA TYR A 138 -13.88 8.27 0.54
C TYR A 138 -12.74 9.20 0.95
N LEU A 139 -11.48 8.79 0.81
CA LEU A 139 -10.37 9.62 1.27
C LEU A 139 -10.00 10.75 0.31
N VAL A 140 -10.21 10.60 -1.00
CA VAL A 140 -9.73 11.59 -1.98
C VAL A 140 -10.83 12.38 -2.68
N ASP A 141 -12.10 12.17 -2.36
CA ASP A 141 -13.20 12.91 -2.98
C ASP A 141 -13.10 14.42 -2.70
N ARG A 142 -13.02 15.21 -3.78
CA ARG A 142 -13.03 16.69 -3.75
C ARG A 142 -11.89 17.34 -2.96
N ILE A 143 -10.76 16.66 -2.82
CA ILE A 143 -9.56 17.21 -2.17
C ILE A 143 -8.36 17.23 -3.11
N THR A 144 -7.41 18.10 -2.79
CA THR A 144 -6.11 18.22 -3.46
C THR A 144 -4.99 17.58 -2.61
N PRO A 145 -3.79 17.35 -3.18
CA PRO A 145 -2.61 16.91 -2.42
C PRO A 145 -2.33 17.73 -1.16
N ALA A 146 -2.61 19.05 -1.18
CA ALA A 146 -2.36 19.93 -0.04
C ALA A 146 -3.28 19.66 1.15
N ASP A 147 -4.47 19.11 0.91
CA ASP A 147 -5.45 18.80 1.95
C ASP A 147 -5.16 17.45 2.63
N PHE A 148 -4.33 16.60 2.00
CA PHE A 148 -4.07 15.22 2.41
C PHE A 148 -3.09 15.14 3.59
N THR A 149 -3.56 15.61 4.74
CA THR A 149 -2.81 15.71 5.98
C THR A 149 -3.14 14.58 6.94
N ARG A 150 -2.29 14.42 7.96
CA ARG A 150 -2.53 13.45 9.05
C ARG A 150 -3.87 13.73 9.74
N ASP A 151 -4.16 14.98 10.05
CA ASP A 151 -5.37 15.33 10.79
C ASP A 151 -6.62 15.13 9.93
N TYR A 152 -6.56 15.48 8.64
CA TYR A 152 -7.62 15.13 7.68
C TYR A 152 -7.92 13.62 7.69
N LEU A 153 -6.90 12.77 7.58
CA LEU A 153 -7.08 11.31 7.58
C LEU A 153 -7.65 10.80 8.90
N ARG A 154 -7.19 11.33 10.03
CA ARG A 154 -7.71 10.97 11.36
C ARG A 154 -9.18 11.34 11.49
N ASP A 155 -9.56 12.53 11.08
CA ASP A 155 -10.94 13.02 11.17
C ASP A 155 -11.88 12.25 10.23
N ARG A 156 -11.41 11.89 9.03
CA ARG A 156 -12.16 11.04 8.10
C ARG A 156 -12.34 9.63 8.66
N LEU A 157 -11.31 9.03 9.22
CA LEU A 157 -11.38 7.66 9.75
C LEU A 157 -12.15 7.57 11.07
N ALA A 158 -12.15 8.62 11.89
CA ALA A 158 -12.99 8.70 13.09
C ALA A 158 -14.49 8.64 12.78
N GLN A 159 -14.87 8.95 11.54
CA GLN A 159 -16.25 8.83 11.08
C GLN A 159 -16.56 7.45 10.53
N VAL A 160 -15.60 6.59 10.20
CA VAL A 160 -15.93 5.27 9.63
C VAL A 160 -16.51 4.36 10.70
N GLU A 161 -17.63 3.70 10.39
CA GLU A 161 -18.26 2.79 11.36
C GLU A 161 -17.35 1.60 11.70
N PRO A 162 -17.39 1.09 12.94
CA PRO A 162 -16.60 -0.08 13.35
C PRO A 162 -16.86 -1.31 12.48
N GLY A 163 -15.85 -2.20 12.38
CA GLY A 163 -15.93 -3.46 11.62
C GLY A 163 -14.80 -3.66 10.60
N GLY A 164 -13.92 -2.67 10.43
CA GLY A 164 -12.68 -2.82 9.68
C GLY A 164 -11.53 -3.41 10.50
N SER A 165 -10.46 -3.82 9.82
CA SER A 165 -9.26 -4.40 10.46
C SER A 165 -8.01 -3.52 10.37
N ALA A 166 -7.89 -2.76 9.28
CA ALA A 166 -6.86 -1.76 9.03
C ALA A 166 -7.22 -0.94 7.79
N GLY A 167 -6.51 0.18 7.63
CA GLY A 167 -6.65 1.12 6.53
C GLY A 167 -5.29 1.58 6.02
N ASN A 168 -4.25 0.73 6.19
CA ASN A 168 -2.90 1.05 5.75
C ASN A 168 -2.87 1.24 4.24
N ALA A 169 -2.29 2.32 3.78
CA ALA A 169 -2.30 2.60 2.36
C ALA A 169 -1.07 3.39 1.91
N ILE A 170 -0.69 3.19 0.65
CA ILE A 170 0.24 4.05 -0.07
C ILE A 170 -0.60 4.82 -1.09
N PHE A 171 -0.67 6.14 -0.93
CA PHE A 171 -1.28 7.05 -1.89
C PHE A 171 -0.20 7.66 -2.74
N VAL A 172 -0.44 7.80 -4.04
CA VAL A 172 0.53 8.38 -4.97
C VAL A 172 -0.19 9.31 -5.94
N THR A 173 0.40 10.48 -6.15
CA THR A 173 0.05 11.46 -7.17
C THR A 173 1.29 11.72 -8.01
N ARG A 174 1.24 12.68 -8.94
CA ARG A 174 2.41 13.00 -9.78
C ARG A 174 3.58 13.55 -8.96
N ASP A 175 3.29 14.38 -7.98
CA ASP A 175 4.27 15.19 -7.24
C ASP A 175 4.54 14.70 -5.82
N ARG A 176 3.66 13.86 -5.27
CA ARG A 176 3.74 13.38 -3.88
C ARG A 176 3.24 11.95 -3.72
N ALA A 177 3.81 11.25 -2.75
CA ALA A 177 3.28 10.02 -2.21
C ALA A 177 3.14 10.12 -0.69
N TRP A 178 2.28 9.25 -0.14
CA TRP A 178 2.05 9.15 1.29
C TRP A 178 1.96 7.68 1.70
N ALA A 179 2.66 7.32 2.78
CA ALA A 179 2.42 6.07 3.49
C ALA A 179 1.59 6.36 4.74
N TRP A 180 0.40 5.78 4.78
CA TRP A 180 -0.55 5.93 5.86
C TRP A 180 -0.62 4.65 6.68
N GLN A 181 -0.36 4.77 7.99
CA GLN A 181 -0.41 3.69 8.97
C GLN A 181 -1.64 3.88 9.86
N TRP A 182 -2.62 2.98 9.73
CA TRP A 182 -3.82 2.98 10.57
C TRP A 182 -4.43 1.59 10.75
N HIS A 183 -4.77 1.29 12.00
CA HIS A 183 -5.70 0.22 12.36
C HIS A 183 -6.55 0.62 13.58
N PRO A 184 -7.73 0.02 13.78
CA PRO A 184 -8.53 0.19 15.01
C PRO A 184 -7.73 -0.18 16.26
N GLN A 185 -8.04 0.44 17.39
CA GLN A 185 -7.35 0.20 18.67
C GLN A 185 -7.57 -1.23 19.19
N ASP A 186 -8.72 -1.82 18.88
CA ASP A 186 -9.16 -3.15 19.28
C ASP A 186 -8.84 -4.23 18.22
N THR A 187 -8.02 -3.92 17.22
CA THR A 187 -7.63 -4.93 16.22
C THR A 187 -6.92 -6.11 16.91
N PRO A 188 -7.29 -7.36 16.61
CA PRO A 188 -6.66 -8.53 17.23
C PRO A 188 -5.25 -8.80 16.69
N TYR A 189 -4.84 -8.14 15.60
CA TYR A 189 -3.56 -8.37 14.93
C TYR A 189 -2.75 -7.07 14.75
N PRO A 190 -2.42 -6.34 15.82
CA PRO A 190 -1.71 -5.07 15.71
C PRO A 190 -0.34 -5.23 15.07
N HIS A 191 0.36 -6.35 15.24
CA HIS A 191 1.68 -6.54 14.61
C HIS A 191 1.55 -6.75 13.10
N TYR A 192 0.57 -7.55 12.67
CA TYR A 192 0.25 -7.81 11.26
C TYR A 192 -0.10 -6.56 10.45
N PHE A 193 -0.73 -5.58 11.10
CA PHE A 193 -1.13 -4.31 10.50
C PHE A 193 -0.20 -3.15 10.85
N THR A 194 0.97 -3.39 11.43
CA THR A 194 1.95 -2.31 11.64
C THR A 194 2.86 -2.17 10.42
N LEU A 195 2.84 -1.01 9.76
CA LEU A 195 3.89 -0.64 8.79
C LEU A 195 5.23 -0.40 9.51
N HIS A 196 6.32 -0.70 8.82
CA HIS A 196 7.70 -0.57 9.30
C HIS A 196 8.48 0.32 8.34
N ALA A 197 9.26 1.24 8.90
CA ALA A 197 10.13 2.16 8.16
C ALA A 197 11.59 1.80 8.39
N LEU A 198 12.38 1.79 7.32
CA LEU A 198 13.84 1.63 7.33
C LEU A 198 14.46 2.82 6.60
N GLN A 199 15.43 3.47 7.25
CA GLN A 199 16.26 4.49 6.63
C GLN A 199 17.67 3.93 6.49
N GLN A 200 18.21 3.91 5.27
CA GLN A 200 19.57 3.49 4.98
C GLN A 200 20.17 4.47 3.98
N ASP A 201 21.28 5.10 4.34
CA ASP A 201 21.99 6.05 3.48
C ASP A 201 21.03 7.03 2.77
N ARG A 202 20.98 6.93 1.44
CA ARG A 202 20.17 7.77 0.52
C ARG A 202 18.86 7.09 0.11
N CYS A 203 18.39 6.12 0.88
CA CYS A 203 17.17 5.35 0.63
C CYS A 203 16.26 5.25 1.88
N THR A 204 14.95 5.31 1.65
CA THR A 204 13.91 5.04 2.64
C THR A 204 13.03 3.91 2.13
N PHE A 205 12.80 2.90 2.97
CA PHE A 205 11.80 1.87 2.73
C PHE A 205 10.65 1.97 3.73
N ILE A 206 9.43 1.74 3.27
CA ILE A 206 8.28 1.49 4.16
C ILE A 206 7.61 0.21 3.70
N SER A 207 7.49 -0.75 4.60
CA SER A 207 7.00 -2.09 4.30
C SER A 207 5.96 -2.54 5.31
N SER A 208 5.09 -3.47 4.92
CA SER A 208 4.12 -4.11 5.82
C SER A 208 4.79 -5.00 6.88
N GLU A 209 6.03 -5.42 6.65
CA GLU A 209 6.85 -6.18 7.59
C GLU A 209 8.35 -5.91 7.34
N PRO A 210 9.22 -6.09 8.34
CA PRO A 210 10.67 -6.01 8.15
C PRO A 210 11.15 -7.02 7.11
N VAL A 211 11.98 -6.58 6.17
CA VAL A 211 12.53 -7.46 5.12
C VAL A 211 14.05 -7.61 5.34
N PRO A 212 14.53 -8.82 5.72
CA PRO A 212 15.94 -9.03 6.05
C PRO A 212 16.92 -8.76 4.90
N THR A 213 16.50 -8.93 3.65
CA THR A 213 17.35 -8.68 2.47
C THR A 213 17.63 -7.19 2.24
N LEU A 214 16.82 -6.30 2.80
CA LEU A 214 17.02 -4.85 2.68
C LEU A 214 17.77 -4.30 3.90
N GLY A 215 17.55 -4.85 5.10
CA GLY A 215 18.29 -4.45 6.28
C GLY A 215 17.96 -5.26 7.52
N ASP A 216 18.86 -5.18 8.51
CA ASP A 216 18.73 -5.90 9.78
C ASP A 216 17.42 -5.58 10.49
N ALA A 217 16.83 -6.59 11.13
CA ALA A 217 15.54 -6.45 11.82
C ALA A 217 15.53 -5.31 12.87
N ALA A 218 16.66 -5.06 13.54
CA ALA A 218 16.80 -3.98 14.53
C ALA A 218 16.79 -2.57 13.92
N SER A 219 17.06 -2.44 12.61
CA SER A 219 17.09 -1.16 11.89
C SER A 219 15.69 -0.74 11.42
N TRP A 220 14.72 -1.66 11.42
CA TRP A 220 13.33 -1.37 11.08
C TRP A 220 12.58 -0.77 12.27
N ARG A 221 12.11 0.46 12.11
CA ARG A 221 11.26 1.14 13.09
C ARG A 221 9.80 0.86 12.79
N ARG A 222 9.04 0.42 13.79
CA ARG A 222 7.58 0.37 13.71
C ARG A 222 7.00 1.78 13.57
N MET A 223 6.14 1.98 12.57
CA MET A 223 5.38 3.22 12.44
C MET A 223 4.30 3.27 13.53
N ALA A 224 4.12 4.44 14.14
CA ALA A 224 3.07 4.64 15.13
C ALA A 224 1.68 4.57 14.49
N ASN A 225 0.66 4.14 15.23
CA ASN A 225 -0.71 4.23 14.72
C ASN A 225 -1.07 5.70 14.42
N HIS A 226 -1.76 5.94 13.31
CA HIS A 226 -1.99 7.27 12.73
C HIS A 226 -0.74 8.01 12.26
N GLU A 227 0.39 7.34 12.02
CA GLU A 227 1.55 7.96 11.39
C GLU A 227 1.30 8.14 9.89
N LEU A 228 1.55 9.35 9.38
CA LEU A 228 1.54 9.67 7.96
C LEU A 228 2.97 10.06 7.57
N ARG A 229 3.57 9.33 6.63
CA ARG A 229 4.84 9.72 6.02
C ARG A 229 4.57 10.28 4.63
N GLU A 230 4.85 11.56 4.46
CA GLU A 230 4.86 12.21 3.15
C GLU A 230 6.21 12.01 2.45
N ILE A 231 6.16 11.80 1.14
CA ILE A 231 7.29 11.50 0.26
C ILE A 231 7.18 12.41 -0.97
N PRO A 232 8.08 13.39 -1.14
CA PRO A 232 8.10 14.22 -2.35
C PRO A 232 8.55 13.38 -3.55
N LEU A 233 7.90 13.58 -4.71
CA LEU A 233 8.17 12.89 -5.97
C LEU A 233 8.67 13.84 -7.08
N GLY A 234 9.16 15.03 -6.73
CA GLY A 234 9.83 15.95 -7.65
C GLY A 234 11.36 15.72 -7.74
N GLU A 235 11.97 16.26 -8.81
CA GLU A 235 13.43 16.20 -9.08
C GLU A 235 14.30 16.66 -7.90
#